data_AF-A0A960K7Z6-F1
#
_entry.id   AF-A0A960K7Z6-F1
#
_cell.length_a   1.000
_cell.length_b   1.000
_cell.length_c   1.000
_cell.angle_alpha   90.00
_cell.angle_beta   90.00
_cell.angle_gamma   90.00
#
_symmetry.space_group_name_H-M   'P 1'
#
loop_
_entity.id
_entity.type
_entity.pdbx_description
1 polymer ?
#
loop_
_entity_poly.entity_id
_entity_poly.type
_entity_poly.pdbx_seq_one_letter_code
_entity_poly.pdbx_strand_id
1 'polypeptide(L)'
;MPHSETGASPPLLPIEEVLATVARTEDLDLELGRSRNGLPIRGCRRGTGPLHVSLIGGCHADEPVGPEMLRRLASYLSALPPSAGELTTVTWYLVPHVNPDGEAANRSWSDTFVELEDSKGTEDRGFDLAAYLDGVVREGPGDDLEWGFPLDPEERQTRPENLAVADFLR
;
A
#
# COMPACT_ATOMS: atom_id res chain seq x y z
N MET A 1 19.40 -19.86 -33.36
CA MET A 1 18.43 -18.77 -33.29
C MET A 1 18.78 -17.94 -32.06
N PRO A 2 19.38 -16.75 -32.19
CA PRO A 2 19.62 -15.90 -31.04
C PRO A 2 18.29 -15.28 -30.60
N HIS A 3 17.93 -15.44 -29.33
CA HIS A 3 16.82 -14.72 -28.72
C HIS A 3 17.20 -13.23 -28.66
N SER A 4 16.46 -12.39 -29.38
CA SER A 4 16.59 -10.94 -29.27
C SER A 4 16.01 -10.50 -27.92
N GLU A 5 16.88 -10.23 -26.95
CA GLU A 5 16.53 -9.45 -25.76
C GLU A 5 16.32 -7.99 -26.17
N THR A 6 15.12 -7.67 -26.67
CA THR A 6 14.62 -6.30 -26.71
C THR A 6 13.54 -6.16 -25.64
N GLY A 7 13.89 -6.47 -24.40
CA GLY A 7 13.10 -6.05 -23.25
C GLY A 7 13.54 -4.64 -22.90
N ALA A 8 12.72 -3.63 -23.19
CA ALA A 8 12.94 -2.30 -22.63
C ALA A 8 12.95 -2.45 -21.10
N SER A 9 14.05 -2.02 -20.45
CA SER A 9 14.08 -1.96 -18.99
C SER A 9 12.89 -1.14 -18.49
N PRO A 10 12.19 -1.58 -17.44
CA PRO A 10 11.10 -0.79 -16.89
C PRO A 10 11.61 0.60 -16.51
N PRO A 11 10.81 1.67 -16.73
CA PRO A 11 11.22 3.01 -16.36
C PRO A 11 11.50 3.06 -14.85
N LEU A 12 12.58 3.75 -14.48
CA LEU A 12 12.86 4.05 -13.08
C LEU A 12 11.81 5.05 -12.60
N LEU A 13 11.05 4.71 -11.57
CA LEU A 13 10.11 5.63 -10.96
C LEU A 13 10.87 6.81 -10.33
N PRO A 14 10.48 8.07 -10.59
CA PRO A 14 11.09 9.23 -9.97
C PRO A 14 10.63 9.35 -8.51
N ILE A 15 11.39 8.73 -7.59
CA ILE A 15 10.98 8.63 -6.19
C ILE A 15 10.64 9.97 -5.55
N GLU A 16 11.40 11.03 -5.85
CA GLU A 16 11.13 12.37 -5.32
C GLU A 16 9.79 12.95 -5.79
N GLU A 17 9.37 12.67 -7.02
CA GLU A 17 8.06 13.10 -7.54
C GLU A 17 6.93 12.30 -6.90
N VAL A 18 7.13 11.00 -6.70
CA VAL A 18 6.17 10.15 -5.97
C VAL A 18 6.01 10.65 -4.55
N LEU A 19 7.11 10.91 -3.84
CA LEU A 19 7.08 11.44 -2.47
C LEU A 19 6.45 12.83 -2.41
N ALA A 20 6.68 13.70 -3.41
CA ALA A 20 6.05 15.02 -3.49
C ALA A 20 4.54 14.97 -3.85
N THR A 21 4.04 13.83 -4.34
CA THR A 21 2.64 13.69 -4.73
C THR A 21 1.73 13.65 -3.49
N VAL A 22 0.71 14.49 -3.47
CA VAL A 22 -0.35 14.45 -2.45
C VAL A 22 -1.26 13.27 -2.73
N ALA A 23 -1.39 12.35 -1.77
CA ALA A 23 -2.32 11.23 -1.83
C ALA A 23 -3.77 11.71 -1.91
N ARG A 24 -4.55 11.13 -2.83
CA ARG A 24 -5.97 11.40 -3.00
C ARG A 24 -6.78 10.12 -2.86
N THR A 25 -7.81 10.16 -2.03
CA THR A 25 -8.63 8.97 -1.72
C THR A 25 -9.38 8.44 -2.93
N GLU A 26 -9.76 9.30 -3.87
CA GLU A 26 -10.45 8.94 -5.11
C GLU A 26 -9.59 8.12 -6.08
N ASP A 27 -8.26 8.17 -5.92
CA ASP A 27 -7.35 7.32 -6.70
C ASP A 27 -7.32 5.87 -6.21
N LEU A 28 -8.00 5.57 -5.10
CA LEU A 28 -8.27 4.21 -4.61
C LEU A 28 -9.73 3.85 -4.93
N ASP A 29 -9.98 3.72 -6.23
CA ASP A 29 -11.30 3.65 -6.85
C ASP A 29 -11.98 2.27 -6.75
N LEU A 30 -11.29 1.27 -6.21
CA LEU A 30 -11.84 -0.08 -6.02
C LEU A 30 -12.07 -0.38 -4.54
N GLU A 31 -13.26 -0.88 -4.21
CA GLU A 31 -13.53 -1.57 -2.93
C GLU A 31 -13.29 -3.06 -3.15
N LEU A 32 -12.19 -3.57 -2.59
CA LEU A 32 -11.75 -4.96 -2.78
C LEU A 32 -12.52 -5.93 -1.88
N GLY A 33 -13.04 -5.42 -0.77
CA GLY A 33 -13.76 -6.16 0.24
C GLY A 33 -13.90 -5.35 1.51
N ARG A 34 -14.20 -6.02 2.62
CA ARG A 34 -14.36 -5.40 3.94
C ARG A 34 -13.59 -6.18 4.99
N SER A 35 -13.05 -5.47 5.96
CA SER A 35 -12.40 -6.03 7.13
C SER A 35 -13.39 -6.70 8.08
N ARG A 36 -12.86 -7.33 9.15
CA ARG A 36 -13.67 -7.95 10.20
C ARG A 36 -14.65 -6.98 10.86
N ASN A 37 -14.26 -5.71 11.06
CA ASN A 37 -15.15 -4.67 11.59
C ASN A 37 -15.92 -3.91 10.49
N GLY A 38 -15.87 -4.37 9.25
CA GLY A 38 -16.69 -3.85 8.14
C GLY A 38 -16.13 -2.61 7.44
N LEU A 39 -14.91 -2.18 7.77
CA LEU A 39 -14.24 -1.07 7.08
C LEU A 39 -13.84 -1.50 5.66
N PRO A 40 -13.98 -0.61 4.66
CA PRO A 40 -13.69 -0.95 3.29
C PRO A 40 -12.18 -1.09 3.06
N ILE A 41 -11.79 -2.15 2.36
CA ILE A 41 -10.42 -2.33 1.87
C ILE A 41 -10.36 -1.70 0.49
N ARG A 42 -9.53 -0.68 0.35
CA ARG A 42 -9.46 0.16 -0.86
C ARG A 42 -8.17 -0.15 -1.63
N GLY A 43 -8.27 -0.17 -2.94
CA GLY A 43 -7.13 -0.34 -3.82
C GLY A 43 -7.38 0.26 -5.19
N CYS A 44 -6.42 0.10 -6.08
CA CYS A 44 -6.56 0.53 -7.46
C CYS A 44 -5.76 -0.33 -8.42
N ARG A 45 -6.18 -0.34 -9.68
CA ARG A 45 -5.43 -0.91 -10.79
C ARG A 45 -5.05 0.20 -11.76
N ARG A 46 -3.77 0.29 -12.13
CA ARG A 46 -3.27 1.30 -13.08
C ARG A 46 -2.46 0.66 -14.19
N GLY A 47 -2.60 1.19 -15.40
CA GLY A 47 -1.88 0.69 -16.57
C GLY A 47 -2.52 -0.52 -17.24
N THR A 48 -1.90 -0.90 -18.35
CA THR A 48 -2.34 -1.96 -19.28
C THR A 48 -1.16 -2.79 -19.79
N GLY A 49 0.03 -2.57 -19.22
CA GLY A 49 1.24 -3.24 -19.68
C GLY A 49 1.30 -4.72 -19.27
N PRO A 50 2.13 -5.51 -19.97
CA PRO A 50 2.20 -6.95 -19.79
C PRO A 50 2.95 -7.38 -18.51
N LEU A 51 3.69 -6.49 -17.86
CA LEU A 51 4.32 -6.79 -16.56
C LEU A 51 3.31 -6.49 -15.44
N HIS A 52 2.94 -7.51 -14.66
CA HIS A 52 2.02 -7.33 -13.54
C HIS A 52 2.81 -7.16 -12.24
N VAL A 53 2.57 -6.06 -11.51
CA VAL A 53 3.23 -5.76 -10.23
C VAL A 53 2.17 -5.49 -9.18
N SER A 54 2.18 -6.26 -8.10
CA SER A 54 1.32 -6.08 -6.94
C SER A 54 2.09 -5.51 -5.76
N LEU A 55 1.59 -4.43 -5.18
CA LEU A 55 2.13 -3.82 -3.96
C LEU A 55 1.04 -3.74 -2.90
N ILE A 56 1.28 -4.41 -1.77
CA ILE A 56 0.35 -4.49 -0.64
C ILE A 56 1.05 -3.88 0.57
N GLY A 57 0.41 -2.91 1.21
CA GLY A 57 0.88 -2.26 2.43
C GLY A 57 -0.07 -2.49 3.60
N GLY A 58 0.41 -2.18 4.80
CA GLY A 58 -0.41 -2.16 6.02
C GLY A 58 -0.86 -3.55 6.47
N CYS A 59 -0.05 -4.59 6.24
CA CYS A 59 -0.24 -5.89 6.90
C CYS A 59 -0.12 -5.72 8.41
N HIS A 60 0.92 -4.98 8.83
CA HIS A 60 1.08 -4.44 10.17
C HIS A 60 0.55 -3.01 10.17
N ALA A 61 -0.53 -2.77 10.90
CA ALA A 61 -1.18 -1.45 10.91
C ALA A 61 -0.38 -0.39 11.67
N ASP A 62 0.56 -0.80 12.52
CA ASP A 62 1.49 0.06 13.24
C ASP A 62 2.67 0.55 12.39
N GLU A 63 2.72 0.19 11.10
CA GLU A 63 3.79 0.55 10.15
C GLU A 63 3.26 1.51 9.04
N PRO A 64 2.90 2.77 9.35
CA PRO A 64 2.13 3.66 8.47
C PRO A 64 2.89 4.19 7.25
N VAL A 65 4.23 4.08 7.22
CA VAL A 65 5.07 4.60 6.13
C VAL A 65 4.80 3.87 4.81
N GLY A 66 4.65 2.55 4.86
CA GLY A 66 4.35 1.74 3.68
C GLY A 66 3.01 2.12 3.03
N PRO A 67 1.89 2.11 3.79
CA PRO A 67 0.61 2.58 3.31
C PRO A 67 0.63 3.98 2.71
N GLU A 68 1.25 4.94 3.38
CA GLU A 68 1.32 6.31 2.88
C GLU A 68 2.08 6.41 1.55
N MET A 69 3.22 5.70 1.43
CA MET A 69 3.97 5.63 0.18
C MET A 69 3.11 5.06 -0.96
N LEU A 70 2.36 3.98 -0.71
CA LEU A 70 1.50 3.37 -1.73
C LEU A 70 0.32 4.27 -2.13
N ARG A 71 -0.24 5.06 -1.21
CA ARG A 71 -1.26 6.06 -1.55
C ARG A 71 -0.71 7.14 -2.48
N ARG A 72 0.50 7.63 -2.20
CA ARG A 72 1.18 8.61 -3.06
C ARG A 72 1.50 8.04 -4.43
N LEU A 73 2.00 6.81 -4.48
CA LEU A 73 2.25 6.09 -5.73
C LEU A 73 0.97 5.92 -6.55
N ALA A 74 -0.14 5.54 -5.92
CA ALA A 74 -1.44 5.43 -6.59
C ALA A 74 -1.87 6.76 -7.21
N SER A 75 -1.72 7.86 -6.48
CA SER A 75 -2.05 9.20 -6.99
C SER A 75 -1.12 9.66 -8.10
N TYR A 76 0.18 9.38 -7.98
CA TYR A 76 1.17 9.68 -8.99
C TYR A 76 0.83 8.96 -10.31
N LEU A 77 0.63 7.65 -10.25
CA LEU A 77 0.26 6.85 -11.42
C LEU A 77 -1.07 7.25 -12.03
N SER A 78 -2.02 7.72 -11.22
CA SER A 78 -3.33 8.20 -11.68
C SER A 78 -3.24 9.55 -12.41
N ALA A 79 -2.20 10.34 -12.14
CA ALA A 79 -1.96 11.62 -12.81
C ALA A 79 -1.20 11.48 -14.14
N LEU A 80 -0.57 10.34 -14.40
CA LEU A 80 0.16 10.09 -15.63
C LEU A 80 -0.78 9.96 -16.85
N PRO A 81 -0.35 10.41 -18.04
CA PRO A 81 -1.10 10.14 -19.26
C PRO A 81 -1.15 8.63 -19.54
N PRO A 82 -2.23 8.08 -20.10
CA PRO A 82 -2.35 6.64 -20.37
C PRO A 82 -1.23 6.06 -21.26
N SER A 83 -0.56 6.90 -22.06
CA SER A 83 0.59 6.54 -22.90
C SER A 83 1.93 6.51 -22.16
N ALA A 84 1.98 6.83 -20.87
CA ALA A 84 3.20 6.84 -20.08
C ALA A 84 3.83 5.43 -20.04
N GLY A 85 5.16 5.35 -20.03
CA GLY A 85 5.89 4.08 -20.02
C GLY A 85 5.54 3.22 -18.81
N GLU A 86 5.33 3.86 -17.66
CA GLU A 86 4.93 3.28 -16.39
C GLU A 86 3.59 2.56 -16.48
N LEU A 87 2.67 3.07 -17.31
CA LEU A 87 1.32 2.51 -17.47
C LEU A 87 1.20 1.57 -18.68
N THR A 88 2.05 1.75 -19.70
CA THR A 88 2.06 0.91 -20.91
C THR A 88 2.97 -0.31 -20.79
N THR A 89 3.94 -0.29 -19.88
CA THR A 89 4.85 -1.42 -19.60
C THR A 89 4.36 -2.25 -18.43
N VAL A 90 3.72 -1.62 -17.43
CA VAL A 90 3.30 -2.26 -16.19
C VAL A 90 1.80 -2.13 -15.97
N THR A 91 1.18 -3.20 -15.49
CA THR A 91 -0.13 -3.17 -14.82
C THR A 91 0.10 -3.27 -13.31
N TRP A 92 -0.21 -2.19 -12.60
CA TRP A 92 -0.06 -2.05 -11.16
C TRP A 92 -1.32 -2.47 -10.43
N TYR A 93 -1.17 -3.25 -9.37
CA TYR A 93 -2.22 -3.61 -8.43
C TYR A 93 -1.81 -3.09 -7.06
N LEU A 94 -2.44 -2.01 -6.61
CA LEU A 94 -2.07 -1.32 -5.38
C LEU A 94 -3.13 -1.52 -4.32
N VAL A 95 -2.72 -2.02 -3.15
CA VAL A 95 -3.53 -2.09 -1.94
C VAL A 95 -2.77 -1.36 -0.84
N PRO A 96 -3.00 -0.05 -0.63
CA PRO A 96 -2.21 0.70 0.33
C PRO A 96 -2.33 0.20 1.75
N HIS A 97 -3.51 -0.25 2.16
CA HIS A 97 -3.74 -0.74 3.51
C HIS A 97 -4.67 -1.97 3.52
N VAL A 98 -4.12 -3.15 3.77
CA VAL A 98 -4.92 -4.39 3.89
C VAL A 98 -5.65 -4.47 5.24
N ASN A 99 -5.14 -3.81 6.28
CA ASN A 99 -5.71 -3.82 7.63
C ASN A 99 -6.40 -2.50 8.05
N PRO A 100 -7.54 -2.10 7.45
CA PRO A 100 -8.15 -0.81 7.78
C PRO A 100 -8.65 -0.74 9.24
N ASP A 101 -8.92 -1.89 9.87
CA ASP A 101 -9.30 -1.96 11.30
C ASP A 101 -8.14 -1.57 12.20
N GLY A 102 -6.98 -2.20 11.99
CA GLY A 102 -5.75 -1.83 12.69
C GLY A 102 -5.35 -0.39 12.40
N GLU A 103 -5.49 0.08 11.15
CA GLU A 103 -5.21 1.47 10.80
C GLU A 103 -6.05 2.43 11.65
N ALA A 104 -7.35 2.15 11.73
CA ALA A 104 -8.28 2.95 12.52
C ALA A 104 -7.91 2.95 14.01
N ALA A 105 -7.46 1.81 14.55
CA ALA A 105 -7.03 1.68 15.93
C ALA A 105 -5.75 2.47 16.23
N ASN A 106 -4.85 2.60 15.26
CA ASN A 106 -3.56 3.31 15.41
C ASN A 106 -3.64 4.82 15.13
N ARG A 107 -4.79 5.36 14.68
CA ARG A 107 -4.94 6.80 14.33
C ARG A 107 -4.53 7.76 15.42
N SER A 108 -4.75 7.40 16.70
CA SER A 108 -4.45 8.29 17.83
C SER A 108 -2.99 8.74 17.86
N TRP A 109 -2.06 7.87 17.46
CA TRP A 109 -0.64 8.21 17.39
C TRP A 109 -0.17 8.47 15.96
N SER A 110 -0.70 7.78 14.95
CA SER A 110 -0.23 7.92 13.57
C SER A 110 -0.59 9.28 12.94
N ASP A 111 -1.59 9.97 13.49
CA ASP A 111 -1.97 11.32 13.08
C ASP A 111 -1.29 12.41 13.93
N THR A 112 -0.47 12.03 14.91
CA THR A 112 0.21 12.94 15.83
C THR A 112 1.68 13.11 15.44
N PHE A 113 2.04 14.33 15.06
CA PHE A 113 3.39 14.67 14.60
C PHE A 113 4.06 15.71 15.50
N VAL A 114 5.38 15.63 15.58
CA VAL A 114 6.26 16.63 16.19
C VAL A 114 7.30 17.10 15.18
N GLU A 115 7.74 18.34 15.31
CA GLU A 115 8.90 18.85 14.56
C GLU A 115 10.17 18.16 15.07
N LEU A 116 11.01 17.70 14.15
CA LEU A 116 12.28 17.05 14.47
C LEU A 116 13.31 17.31 13.37
N GLU A 117 14.58 17.04 13.67
CA GLU A 117 15.63 16.99 12.67
C GLU A 117 15.86 15.54 12.24
N ASP A 118 15.96 15.30 10.93
CA ASP A 118 16.33 13.99 10.41
C ASP A 118 17.80 13.64 10.72
N SER A 119 18.23 12.45 10.34
CA SER A 119 19.62 11.99 10.54
C SER A 119 20.70 12.87 9.88
N LYS A 120 20.31 13.80 9.01
CA LYS A 120 21.18 14.73 8.28
C LYS A 120 21.08 16.16 8.82
N GLY A 121 20.30 16.41 9.87
CA GLY A 121 20.07 17.75 10.42
C GLY A 121 19.09 18.59 9.59
N THR A 122 18.26 17.95 8.77
CA THR A 122 17.21 18.64 8.01
C THR A 122 15.95 18.70 8.86
N GLU A 123 15.38 19.90 9.03
CA GLU A 123 14.09 20.06 9.70
C GLU A 123 12.99 19.30 8.93
N ASP A 124 12.27 18.45 9.64
CA ASP A 124 11.15 17.66 9.14
C ASP A 124 10.14 17.40 10.28
N ARG A 125 9.20 16.51 10.06
CA ARG A 125 8.26 16.01 11.05
C ARG A 125 8.44 14.51 11.26
N GLY A 126 8.12 14.04 12.44
CA GLY A 126 7.96 12.61 12.68
C GLY A 126 6.91 12.32 13.73
N PHE A 127 6.69 11.04 13.98
CA PHE A 127 5.70 10.58 14.94
C PHE A 127 6.11 10.92 16.36
N ASP A 128 5.15 11.36 17.17
CA ASP A 128 5.38 11.55 18.60
C ASP A 128 5.60 10.17 19.28
N LEU A 129 6.79 9.97 19.85
CA LEU A 129 7.16 8.72 20.50
C LEU A 129 6.27 8.39 21.71
N ALA A 130 5.85 9.39 22.49
CA ALA A 130 4.99 9.16 23.64
C ALA A 130 3.58 8.77 23.18
N ALA A 131 3.05 9.42 22.14
CA ALA A 131 1.79 9.03 21.53
C ALA A 131 1.85 7.60 20.98
N TYR A 132 2.95 7.24 20.29
CA TYR A 132 3.16 5.88 19.78
C TYR A 132 3.15 4.85 20.90
N LEU A 133 3.93 5.06 21.96
CA LEU A 133 4.01 4.10 23.07
C LEU A 133 2.69 3.93 23.84
N ASP A 134 1.84 4.97 23.87
CA ASP A 134 0.52 4.92 24.52
C ASP A 134 -0.55 4.29 23.63
N GLY A 135 -0.52 4.57 22.33
CA GLY A 135 -1.60 4.27 21.39
C GLY A 135 -1.36 3.12 20.43
N VAL A 136 -0.15 2.55 20.36
CA VAL A 136 0.16 1.50 19.37
C VAL A 136 -0.69 0.25 19.59
N VAL A 137 -1.27 -0.24 18.50
CA VAL A 137 -2.02 -1.50 18.46
C VAL A 137 -1.42 -2.37 17.37
N ARG A 138 -1.06 -3.59 17.76
CA ARG A 138 -0.59 -4.63 16.83
C ARG A 138 -1.38 -5.91 17.05
N GLU A 139 -1.73 -6.57 15.95
CA GLU A 139 -2.34 -7.89 15.99
C GLU A 139 -1.49 -8.88 16.79
N GLY A 140 -2.15 -9.74 17.55
CA GLY A 140 -1.49 -10.79 18.32
C GLY A 140 -0.94 -11.89 17.42
N PRO A 141 -0.01 -12.73 17.93
CA PRO A 141 0.49 -13.89 17.20
C PRO A 141 -0.64 -14.78 16.68
N GLY A 142 -0.59 -15.12 15.40
CA GLY A 142 -1.61 -15.95 14.74
C GLY A 142 -2.86 -15.20 14.23
N ASP A 143 -2.97 -13.89 14.51
CA ASP A 143 -4.01 -13.02 13.92
C ASP A 143 -3.43 -12.01 12.89
N ASP A 144 -2.14 -12.13 12.63
CA ASP A 144 -1.38 -11.27 11.73
C ASP A 144 -1.75 -11.51 10.25
N LEU A 145 -1.81 -10.43 9.47
CA LEU A 145 -2.21 -10.47 8.06
C LEU A 145 -1.08 -10.85 7.10
N GLU A 146 0.18 -10.63 7.47
CA GLU A 146 1.34 -10.93 6.62
C GLU A 146 1.37 -12.40 6.21
N TRP A 147 0.97 -13.29 7.13
CA TRP A 147 0.98 -14.74 6.94
C TRP A 147 -0.41 -15.32 6.66
N GLY A 148 -1.43 -14.48 6.57
CA GLY A 148 -2.83 -14.89 6.46
C GLY A 148 -3.33 -15.12 5.03
N PHE A 149 -2.49 -14.97 4.00
CA PHE A 149 -2.91 -15.17 2.61
C PHE A 149 -3.21 -16.64 2.31
N PRO A 150 -4.36 -16.96 1.69
CA PRO A 150 -4.79 -18.33 1.48
C PRO A 150 -3.85 -19.05 0.50
N LEU A 151 -3.38 -20.24 0.87
CA LEU A 151 -2.70 -21.14 -0.08
C LEU A 151 -3.73 -21.92 -0.92
N ASP A 152 -4.91 -22.16 -0.35
CA ASP A 152 -6.04 -22.85 -0.97
C ASP A 152 -7.33 -22.02 -0.80
N PRO A 153 -8.15 -21.85 -1.85
CA PRO A 153 -9.46 -21.19 -1.74
C PRO A 153 -10.43 -21.78 -0.69
N GLU A 154 -10.25 -23.03 -0.28
CA GLU A 154 -11.09 -23.69 0.72
C GLU A 154 -10.61 -23.49 2.17
N GLU A 155 -9.53 -22.73 2.39
CA GLU A 155 -8.93 -22.50 3.70
C GLU A 155 -9.86 -21.65 4.60
N ARG A 156 -10.60 -22.33 5.49
CA ARG A 156 -11.65 -21.70 6.32
C ARG A 156 -11.16 -20.70 7.37
N GLN A 157 -9.85 -20.61 7.62
CA GLN A 157 -9.27 -19.75 8.66
C GLN A 157 -8.75 -18.42 8.10
N THR A 158 -8.78 -18.23 6.78
CA THR A 158 -8.30 -17.02 6.13
C THR A 158 -9.16 -15.82 6.52
N ARG A 159 -8.48 -14.74 6.95
CA ARG A 159 -9.14 -13.48 7.28
C ARG A 159 -9.82 -12.88 6.03
N PRO A 160 -10.98 -12.21 6.18
CA PRO A 160 -11.68 -11.58 5.06
C PRO A 160 -10.81 -10.55 4.34
N GLU A 161 -9.89 -9.89 5.05
CA GLU A 161 -8.94 -8.96 4.46
C GLU A 161 -7.99 -9.65 3.47
N ASN A 162 -7.40 -10.78 3.86
CA ASN A 162 -6.52 -11.56 3.00
C ASN A 162 -7.26 -12.13 1.80
N LEU A 163 -8.50 -12.62 2.00
CA LEU A 163 -9.35 -13.13 0.90
C LEU A 163 -9.62 -12.03 -0.14
N ALA A 164 -10.03 -10.84 0.32
CA ALA A 164 -10.32 -9.71 -0.55
C ALA A 164 -9.13 -9.32 -1.42
N VAL A 165 -7.93 -9.26 -0.83
CA VAL A 165 -6.70 -8.93 -1.57
C VAL A 165 -6.28 -10.07 -2.48
N ALA A 166 -6.36 -11.33 -2.03
CA ALA A 166 -6.03 -12.48 -2.87
C ALA A 166 -6.92 -12.58 -4.12
N ASP A 167 -8.23 -12.33 -3.96
CA ASP A 167 -9.18 -12.32 -5.07
C ASP A 167 -8.91 -11.18 -6.07
N PHE A 168 -8.46 -10.02 -5.59
CA PHE A 168 -8.07 -8.89 -6.44
C PHE A 168 -6.83 -9.16 -7.31
N LEU A 169 -5.92 -10.02 -6.84
CA LEU A 169 -4.65 -10.30 -7.52
C LEU A 169 -4.72 -11.45 -8.54
N ARG A 170 -5.86 -12.13 -8.66
CA ARG A 170 -6.10 -13.20 -9.65
C ARG A 170 -6.40 -12.62 -11.03
#